data_AF-F3QYT1-F1
#
_entry.id   AF-F3QYT1-F1
#
_cell.length_a   1.000
_cell.length_b   1.000
_cell.length_c   1.000
_cell.angle_alpha   90.00
_cell.angle_beta   90.00
_cell.angle_gamma   90.00
#
_symmetry.space_group_name_H-M   'P 1'
#
loop_
_entity.id
_entity.type
_entity.pdbx_description
1 polymer ?
#
loop_
_entity_poly.entity_id
_entity_poly.type
_entity_poly.pdbx_seq_one_letter_code
_entity_poly.pdbx_strand_id
1 'polypeptide(L)'
;MGIIAKLLGKAPQEETARVGGMEDFMTLIRVYYQAVMAMQMGISNLAVLPDLRIFKQTLHVPTVNNKLGIGERKRCRTMLMDVYGMEENFFKEIDASIKRNCRNVNDIKNYLLMFQGFSQDLMMLMGNLMQWKFRMPSMFHKALRGMTAKTVHQIMTKNDWRDDNIRRTCVNIRQYQMRLGYSEAWMTEYVHRIVLLAKKEPKPKDMDEKK
;
A
#
# COMPACT_ATOMS: atom_id res chain seq x y z
N MET A 1 4.03 15.20 5.49
CA MET A 1 3.19 15.27 6.71
C MET A 1 2.13 14.20 6.57
N GLY A 2 2.29 13.10 7.31
CA GLY A 2 1.48 11.92 7.14
C GLY A 2 0.92 11.28 8.43
N ILE A 3 -0.29 10.67 8.34
CA ILE A 3 -1.23 9.94 9.26
C ILE A 3 -1.33 10.41 10.69
N ILE A 4 -0.19 10.58 11.29
CA ILE A 4 0.04 10.95 12.67
C ILE A 4 -0.25 12.45 12.85
N ALA A 5 -0.12 13.23 11.78
CA ALA A 5 0.00 14.68 11.86
C ALA A 5 -1.27 15.50 12.16
N LYS A 6 -2.50 14.98 12.00
CA LYS A 6 -3.71 15.84 12.11
C LYS A 6 -4.96 15.22 12.74
N LEU A 7 -4.93 13.97 13.18
CA LEU A 7 -6.14 13.29 13.67
C LEU A 7 -6.26 13.21 15.20
N LEU A 8 -5.23 13.69 15.93
CA LEU A 8 -5.42 14.27 17.26
C LEU A 8 -6.05 15.66 17.05
N GLY A 9 -7.35 15.77 17.28
CA GLY A 9 -8.15 16.89 16.83
C GLY A 9 -7.64 18.27 17.27
N LYS A 10 -7.39 19.14 16.28
CA LYS A 10 -7.84 20.54 16.17
C LYS A 10 -7.30 21.13 14.88
N ALA A 11 -8.17 21.73 14.07
CA ALA A 11 -7.71 22.71 13.08
C ALA A 11 -7.07 23.89 13.83
N PRO A 12 -5.96 24.42 13.30
CA PRO A 12 -5.92 25.84 12.99
C PRO A 12 -5.76 26.05 11.49
N GLN A 13 -6.23 27.21 11.04
CA GLN A 13 -5.95 27.75 9.73
C GLN A 13 -4.45 27.74 9.41
N GLU A 14 -4.19 27.65 8.11
CA GLU A 14 -2.90 27.78 7.41
C GLU A 14 -2.03 26.51 7.31
N GLU A 15 -1.77 26.19 6.04
CA GLU A 15 -1.00 25.09 5.46
C GLU A 15 -1.55 23.65 5.57
N THR A 16 -1.83 23.12 4.39
CA THR A 16 -2.49 21.86 4.09
C THR A 16 -1.65 20.63 4.45
N ALA A 17 -1.50 20.30 5.73
CA ALA A 17 -1.24 18.90 6.08
C ALA A 17 -2.50 18.09 5.70
N ARG A 18 -2.41 17.30 4.63
CA ARG A 18 -3.52 16.52 4.08
C ARG A 18 -3.52 15.15 4.75
N VAL A 19 -4.41 14.96 5.71
CA VAL A 19 -4.70 13.63 6.25
C VAL A 19 -5.16 12.73 5.10
N GLY A 20 -4.56 11.55 4.96
CA GLY A 20 -4.98 10.58 3.96
C GLY A 20 -4.20 10.63 2.64
N GLY A 21 -2.93 11.06 2.68
CA GLY A 21 -2.05 11.12 1.50
C GLY A 21 -1.49 9.77 1.03
N MET A 22 -0.57 9.78 0.07
CA MET A 22 0.07 8.55 -0.40
C MET A 22 1.00 7.93 0.65
N GLU A 23 1.84 8.74 1.30
CA GLU A 23 2.74 8.32 2.39
C GLU A 23 1.98 7.59 3.50
N ASP A 24 0.79 8.10 3.78
CA ASP A 24 -0.13 7.59 4.78
C ASP A 24 -0.62 6.21 4.43
N PHE A 25 -1.20 6.09 3.25
CA PHE A 25 -1.68 4.83 2.73
C PHE A 25 -0.59 3.76 2.80
N MET A 26 0.62 4.08 2.32
CA MET A 26 1.76 3.15 2.34
C MET A 26 2.15 2.73 3.75
N THR A 27 2.08 3.67 4.70
CA THR A 27 2.34 3.38 6.12
C THR A 27 1.29 2.44 6.71
N LEU A 28 0.00 2.67 6.44
CA LEU A 28 -1.05 1.75 6.89
C LEU A 28 -0.92 0.36 6.28
N ILE A 29 -0.51 0.26 5.01
CA ILE A 29 -0.22 -1.04 4.40
C ILE A 29 0.87 -1.78 5.19
N ARG A 30 2.00 -1.11 5.50
CA ARG A 30 3.06 -1.73 6.32
C ARG A 30 2.59 -2.10 7.72
N VAL A 31 1.82 -1.24 8.38
CA VAL A 31 1.19 -1.52 9.68
C VAL A 31 0.29 -2.74 9.60
N TYR A 32 -0.54 -2.85 8.56
CA TYR A 32 -1.45 -3.98 8.39
C TYR A 32 -0.66 -5.29 8.25
N TYR A 33 0.39 -5.30 7.43
CA TYR A 33 1.29 -6.45 7.27
C TYR A 33 1.91 -6.86 8.61
N GLN A 34 2.49 -5.91 9.33
CA GLN A 34 3.14 -6.17 10.62
C GLN A 34 2.13 -6.62 11.68
N ALA A 35 0.89 -6.12 11.66
CA ALA A 35 -0.17 -6.57 12.57
C ALA A 35 -0.59 -8.02 12.30
N VAL A 36 -0.73 -8.41 11.03
CA VAL A 36 -1.02 -9.79 10.63
C VAL A 36 0.12 -10.71 11.06
N MET A 37 1.38 -10.29 10.82
CA MET A 37 2.57 -11.02 11.25
C MET A 37 2.61 -11.22 12.76
N ALA A 38 2.37 -10.16 13.54
CA ALA A 38 2.33 -10.23 15.00
C ALA A 38 1.32 -11.26 15.49
N MET A 39 0.11 -11.21 14.93
CA MET A 39 -0.98 -12.08 15.31
C MET A 39 -0.72 -13.55 14.92
N GLN A 40 -0.22 -13.81 13.71
CA GLN A 40 -0.02 -15.18 13.21
C GLN A 40 1.19 -15.88 13.86
N MET A 41 2.26 -15.14 14.15
CA MET A 41 3.51 -15.70 14.70
C MET A 41 3.63 -15.54 16.22
N GLY A 42 2.64 -14.96 16.89
CA GLY A 42 2.65 -14.78 18.35
C GLY A 42 3.74 -13.82 18.83
N ILE A 43 4.05 -12.80 18.04
CA ILE A 43 5.13 -11.84 18.37
C ILE A 43 4.66 -10.93 19.50
N SER A 44 5.42 -10.90 20.58
CA SER A 44 5.20 -10.00 21.73
C SER A 44 6.16 -8.80 21.74
N ASN A 45 7.28 -8.87 21.05
CA ASN A 45 8.28 -7.80 21.01
C ASN A 45 8.03 -6.85 19.82
N LEU A 46 7.57 -5.63 20.09
CA LEU A 46 7.32 -4.59 19.09
C LEU A 46 8.58 -4.08 18.38
N ALA A 47 9.78 -4.35 18.88
CA ALA A 47 11.03 -3.89 18.25
C ALA A 47 11.24 -4.48 16.84
N VAL A 48 10.68 -5.67 16.57
CA VAL A 48 10.77 -6.33 15.25
C VAL A 48 9.68 -5.85 14.27
N LEU A 49 8.76 -4.99 14.72
CA LEU A 49 7.61 -4.48 13.98
C LEU A 49 7.48 -2.95 14.15
N PRO A 50 8.39 -2.17 13.56
CA PRO A 50 8.54 -0.75 13.86
C PRO A 50 7.33 0.11 13.47
N ASP A 51 6.70 -0.14 12.31
CA ASP A 51 5.51 0.61 11.88
C ASP A 51 4.32 0.29 12.81
N LEU A 52 4.14 -0.98 13.18
CA LEU A 52 3.09 -1.41 14.12
C LEU A 52 3.27 -0.75 15.49
N ARG A 53 4.51 -0.69 15.98
CA ARG A 53 4.86 -0.03 17.24
C ARG A 53 4.44 1.44 17.21
N ILE A 54 4.87 2.17 16.18
CA ILE A 54 4.55 3.59 16.01
C ILE A 54 3.03 3.76 15.95
N PHE A 55 2.35 3.00 15.09
CA PHE A 55 0.90 3.06 14.95
C PHE A 55 0.16 2.84 16.28
N LYS A 56 0.53 1.79 17.01
CA LYS A 56 -0.05 1.47 18.31
C LYS A 56 0.14 2.59 19.32
N GLN A 57 1.36 3.12 19.43
CA GLN A 57 1.70 4.19 20.38
C GLN A 57 0.98 5.48 20.02
N THR A 58 0.99 5.87 18.74
CA THR A 58 0.33 7.09 18.28
C THR A 58 -1.18 7.03 18.52
N LEU A 59 -1.83 5.95 18.12
CA LEU A 59 -3.29 5.84 18.18
C LEU A 59 -3.80 5.20 19.48
N HIS A 60 -2.90 4.93 20.43
CA HIS A 60 -3.22 4.34 21.72
C HIS A 60 -4.07 3.07 21.59
N VAL A 61 -3.75 2.25 20.57
CA VAL A 61 -4.54 1.04 20.28
C VAL A 61 -4.31 0.02 21.39
N PRO A 62 -5.35 -0.49 22.07
CA PRO A 62 -5.18 -1.48 23.13
C PRO A 62 -4.77 -2.83 22.54
N THR A 63 -3.95 -3.58 23.29
CA THR A 63 -3.78 -5.02 23.02
C THR A 63 -5.09 -5.75 23.30
N VAL A 64 -5.37 -6.81 22.56
CA VAL A 64 -6.58 -7.63 22.75
C VAL A 64 -6.13 -9.01 23.18
N ASN A 65 -6.68 -9.52 24.29
CA ASN A 65 -6.33 -10.82 24.87
C ASN A 65 -4.82 -10.99 25.11
N ASN A 66 -4.13 -9.93 25.53
CA ASN A 66 -2.67 -9.88 25.72
C ASN A 66 -1.85 -10.25 24.47
N LYS A 67 -2.44 -10.19 23.27
CA LYS A 67 -1.79 -10.48 21.99
C LYS A 67 -1.66 -9.21 21.16
N LEU A 68 -0.48 -8.99 20.59
CA LEU A 68 -0.25 -7.96 19.59
C LEU A 68 -0.84 -8.37 18.24
N GLY A 69 -1.18 -7.37 17.42
CA GLY A 69 -1.65 -7.56 16.07
C GLY A 69 -3.17 -7.68 15.95
N ILE A 70 -3.89 -8.13 16.98
CA ILE A 70 -5.36 -8.29 16.90
C ILE A 70 -6.06 -6.92 16.83
N GLY A 71 -5.83 -6.08 17.83
CA GLY A 71 -6.43 -4.74 17.92
C GLY A 71 -5.93 -3.83 16.82
N GLU A 72 -4.62 -3.86 16.57
CA GLU A 72 -3.95 -3.03 15.56
C GLU A 72 -4.41 -3.40 14.14
N ARG A 73 -4.52 -4.70 13.82
CA ARG A 73 -5.04 -5.15 12.51
C ARG A 73 -6.47 -4.67 12.31
N LYS A 74 -7.34 -4.79 13.32
CA LYS A 74 -8.73 -4.35 13.23
C LYS A 74 -8.81 -2.83 13.00
N ARG A 75 -8.07 -2.04 13.78
CA ARG A 75 -8.07 -0.57 13.65
C ARG A 75 -7.49 -0.12 12.32
N CYS A 76 -6.35 -0.68 11.92
CA CYS A 76 -5.69 -0.36 10.65
C CYS A 76 -6.58 -0.72 9.45
N ARG A 77 -7.21 -1.91 9.47
CA ARG A 77 -8.18 -2.32 8.45
C ARG A 77 -9.33 -1.33 8.32
N THR A 78 -9.92 -0.94 9.45
CA THR A 78 -11.01 0.05 9.48
C THR A 78 -10.58 1.37 8.86
N MET A 79 -9.39 1.87 9.20
CA MET A 79 -8.85 3.09 8.58
C MET A 79 -8.61 2.95 7.08
N LEU A 80 -8.09 1.81 6.61
CA LEU A 80 -7.90 1.54 5.19
C LEU A 80 -9.23 1.44 4.42
N MET A 81 -10.28 0.91 5.05
CA MET A 81 -11.62 0.87 4.47
C MET A 81 -12.28 2.25 4.45
N ASP A 82 -12.28 2.97 5.57
CA ASP A 82 -13.03 4.22 5.72
C ASP A 82 -12.36 5.40 5.00
N VAL A 83 -11.04 5.53 5.14
CA VAL A 83 -10.29 6.67 4.57
C VAL A 83 -9.94 6.43 3.10
N TYR A 84 -9.63 5.17 2.76
CA TYR A 84 -9.12 4.81 1.44
C TYR A 84 -10.05 3.93 0.65
N GLY A 85 -11.25 3.59 1.12
CA GLY A 85 -12.21 2.79 0.34
C GLY A 85 -11.64 1.45 -0.13
N MET A 86 -10.79 0.81 0.67
CA MET A 86 -10.25 -0.52 0.37
C MET A 86 -11.31 -1.58 0.69
N GLU A 87 -11.36 -2.64 -0.11
CA GLU A 87 -12.35 -3.71 0.07
C GLU A 87 -11.83 -4.84 0.96
N GLU A 88 -12.74 -5.62 1.55
CA GLU A 88 -12.37 -6.75 2.41
C GLU A 88 -11.43 -7.75 1.74
N ASN A 89 -11.65 -8.03 0.45
CA ASN A 89 -10.88 -9.02 -0.29
C ASN A 89 -9.39 -8.64 -0.40
N PHE A 90 -9.09 -7.33 -0.45
CA PHE A 90 -7.73 -6.83 -0.47
C PHE A 90 -6.92 -7.32 0.75
N PHE A 91 -7.56 -7.33 1.93
CA PHE A 91 -6.94 -7.78 3.16
C PHE A 91 -6.82 -9.31 3.24
N LYS A 92 -7.81 -10.04 2.71
CA LYS A 92 -7.79 -11.51 2.70
C LYS A 92 -6.58 -12.06 1.95
N GLU A 93 -6.22 -11.44 0.83
CA GLU A 93 -5.03 -11.85 0.06
C GLU A 93 -3.73 -11.53 0.80
N ILE A 94 -3.63 -10.40 1.53
CA ILE A 94 -2.48 -10.10 2.39
C ILE A 94 -2.35 -11.16 3.50
N ASP A 95 -3.45 -11.45 4.19
CA ASP A 95 -3.48 -12.44 5.27
C ASP A 95 -3.07 -13.84 4.76
N ALA A 96 -3.52 -14.22 3.56
CA ALA A 96 -3.18 -15.49 2.92
C ALA A 96 -1.70 -15.53 2.47
N SER A 97 -1.19 -14.44 1.89
CA SER A 97 0.21 -14.32 1.48
C SER A 97 1.15 -14.45 2.67
N ILE A 98 0.89 -13.73 3.77
CA ILE A 98 1.70 -13.80 4.99
C ILE A 98 1.62 -15.20 5.59
N LYS A 99 0.42 -15.80 5.67
CA LYS A 99 0.25 -17.16 6.20
C LYS A 99 1.04 -18.20 5.40
N ARG A 100 1.14 -18.03 4.08
CA ARG A 100 1.90 -18.94 3.19
C ARG A 100 3.41 -18.78 3.37
N ASN A 101 3.89 -17.54 3.51
CA ASN A 101 5.30 -17.20 3.40
C ASN A 101 6.03 -16.98 4.74
N CYS A 102 5.30 -16.67 5.83
CA CYS A 102 5.87 -16.40 7.14
C CYS A 102 5.43 -17.48 8.14
N ARG A 103 6.27 -18.50 8.34
CA ARG A 103 6.01 -19.59 9.30
C ARG A 103 6.64 -19.31 10.65
N ASN A 104 7.70 -18.51 10.68
CA ASN A 104 8.39 -18.11 11.90
C ASN A 104 8.94 -16.67 11.78
N VAL A 105 9.43 -16.13 12.90
CA VAL A 105 9.89 -14.73 13.01
C VAL A 105 11.03 -14.40 12.05
N ASN A 106 11.89 -15.36 11.68
CA ASN A 106 13.00 -15.12 10.77
C ASN A 106 12.54 -14.84 9.32
N ASP A 107 11.33 -15.28 8.96
CA ASP A 107 10.77 -15.08 7.63
C ASP A 107 10.28 -13.63 7.40
N ILE A 108 10.04 -12.88 8.48
CA ILE A 108 9.44 -11.54 8.43
C ILE A 108 10.27 -10.58 7.58
N LYS A 109 11.56 -10.48 7.86
CA LYS A 109 12.45 -9.53 7.18
C LYS A 109 12.51 -9.84 5.68
N ASN A 110 12.66 -11.12 5.35
CA ASN A 110 12.74 -11.56 3.95
C ASN A 110 11.42 -11.29 3.21
N TYR A 111 10.28 -11.56 3.84
CA TYR A 111 8.98 -11.29 3.26
C TYR A 111 8.72 -9.79 3.05
N LEU A 112 9.07 -8.95 4.04
CA LEU A 112 8.92 -7.49 3.92
C LEU A 112 9.80 -6.92 2.80
N LEU A 113 11.04 -7.41 2.65
CA LEU A 113 11.92 -7.05 1.54
C LEU A 113 11.34 -7.49 0.19
N MET A 114 10.78 -8.70 0.12
CA MET A 114 10.13 -9.21 -1.09
C MET A 114 8.92 -8.35 -1.48
N PHE A 115 8.06 -8.00 -0.53
CA PHE A 115 6.93 -7.11 -0.78
C PHE A 115 7.39 -5.69 -1.19
N GLN A 116 8.45 -5.16 -0.56
CA GLN A 116 9.00 -3.86 -0.91
C GLN A 116 9.52 -3.85 -2.36
N GLY A 117 10.30 -4.86 -2.76
CA GLY A 117 10.80 -4.99 -4.13
C GLY A 117 9.66 -5.10 -5.14
N PHE A 118 8.66 -5.95 -4.84
CA PHE A 118 7.44 -6.05 -5.64
C PHE A 118 6.73 -4.71 -5.82
N SER A 119 6.48 -3.99 -4.71
CA SER A 119 5.79 -2.70 -4.76
C SER A 119 6.58 -1.66 -5.54
N GLN A 120 7.90 -1.63 -5.38
CA GLN A 120 8.76 -0.68 -6.08
C GLN A 120 8.75 -0.94 -7.59
N ASP A 121 8.99 -2.17 -8.01
CA ASP A 121 9.00 -2.55 -9.42
C ASP A 121 7.64 -2.31 -10.07
N LEU A 122 6.56 -2.71 -9.40
CA LEU A 122 5.20 -2.51 -9.89
C LEU A 122 4.88 -1.02 -10.04
N MET A 123 5.15 -0.20 -9.03
CA MET A 123 4.85 1.24 -9.09
C MET A 123 5.71 1.97 -10.11
N MET A 124 6.99 1.62 -10.23
CA MET A 124 7.88 2.19 -11.24
C MET A 124 7.39 1.87 -12.66
N LEU A 125 7.05 0.61 -12.91
CA LEU A 125 6.62 0.18 -14.23
C LEU A 125 5.24 0.75 -14.60
N MET A 126 4.31 0.80 -13.63
CA MET A 126 3.03 1.47 -13.81
C MET A 126 3.23 2.97 -14.06
N GLY A 127 4.19 3.60 -13.35
CA GLY A 127 4.70 4.93 -13.61
C GLY A 127 5.02 5.17 -15.09
N ASN A 128 5.86 4.31 -15.66
CA ASN A 128 6.29 4.34 -17.05
C ASN A 128 5.13 4.08 -18.04
N LEU A 129 4.42 2.96 -17.88
CA LEU A 129 3.37 2.53 -18.82
C LEU A 129 2.09 3.37 -18.78
N MET A 130 1.87 4.13 -17.70
CA MET A 130 0.69 4.96 -17.52
C MET A 130 0.99 6.47 -17.48
N GLN A 131 2.20 6.93 -17.83
CA GLN A 131 2.60 8.35 -17.80
C GLN A 131 1.53 9.30 -18.38
N TRP A 132 1.00 8.99 -19.57
CA TRP A 132 -0.05 9.81 -20.20
C TRP A 132 -1.42 9.62 -19.56
N LYS A 133 -1.74 8.42 -19.07
CA LYS A 133 -3.02 8.10 -18.42
C LYS A 133 -3.17 8.81 -17.07
N PHE A 134 -2.05 9.16 -16.43
CA PHE A 134 -2.05 9.99 -15.23
C PHE A 134 -2.38 11.46 -15.50
N ARG A 135 -2.37 11.92 -16.75
CA ARG A 135 -2.79 13.27 -17.14
C ARG A 135 -4.31 13.40 -17.32
N MET A 136 -5.08 12.31 -17.27
CA MET A 136 -6.54 12.36 -17.40
C MET A 136 -7.20 13.14 -16.24
N PRO A 137 -8.30 13.88 -16.48
CA PRO A 137 -9.03 14.58 -15.43
C PRO A 137 -9.51 13.62 -14.32
N SER A 138 -9.53 14.09 -13.07
CA SER A 138 -9.89 13.30 -11.89
C SER A 138 -11.29 12.68 -11.97
N MET A 139 -12.22 13.28 -12.71
CA MET A 139 -13.60 12.77 -12.86
C MET A 139 -13.70 11.39 -13.54
N PHE A 140 -12.63 10.91 -14.18
CA PHE A 140 -12.58 9.63 -14.89
C PHE A 140 -12.07 8.45 -14.04
N HIS A 141 -12.40 8.40 -12.75
CA HIS A 141 -11.94 7.36 -11.82
C HIS A 141 -12.22 5.92 -12.31
N LYS A 142 -13.41 5.64 -12.85
CA LYS A 142 -13.76 4.30 -13.36
C LYS A 142 -12.90 3.91 -14.57
N ALA A 143 -12.68 4.85 -15.50
CA ALA A 143 -11.83 4.61 -16.66
C ALA A 143 -10.37 4.39 -16.24
N LEU A 144 -9.89 5.14 -15.25
CA LEU A 144 -8.55 4.97 -14.69
C LEU A 144 -8.37 3.57 -14.09
N ARG A 145 -9.33 3.08 -13.28
CA ARG A 145 -9.29 1.71 -12.75
C ARG A 145 -9.24 0.66 -13.87
N GLY A 146 -10.08 0.81 -14.91
CA GLY A 146 -10.06 -0.09 -16.07
C GLY A 146 -8.72 -0.07 -16.83
N MET A 147 -8.10 1.09 -16.96
CA MET A 147 -6.76 1.21 -17.56
C MET A 147 -5.66 0.63 -16.68
N THR A 148 -5.75 0.80 -15.36
CA THR A 148 -4.86 0.14 -14.39
C THR A 148 -4.94 -1.36 -14.55
N ALA A 149 -6.15 -1.92 -14.55
CA ALA A 149 -6.38 -3.36 -14.75
C ALA A 149 -5.78 -3.88 -16.05
N LYS A 150 -6.01 -3.18 -17.17
CA LYS A 150 -5.42 -3.53 -18.47
C LYS A 150 -3.89 -3.51 -18.44
N THR A 151 -3.30 -2.55 -17.73
CA THR A 151 -1.84 -2.40 -17.66
C THR A 151 -1.24 -3.49 -16.77
N VAL A 152 -1.86 -3.79 -15.63
CA VAL A 152 -1.51 -4.94 -14.78
C VAL A 152 -1.59 -6.24 -15.58
N HIS A 153 -2.66 -6.43 -16.36
CA HIS A 153 -2.80 -7.62 -17.20
C HIS A 153 -1.65 -7.75 -18.22
N GLN A 154 -1.26 -6.65 -18.87
CA GLN A 154 -0.11 -6.63 -19.77
C GLN A 154 1.19 -6.98 -19.04
N ILE A 155 1.41 -6.44 -17.84
CA ILE A 155 2.58 -6.78 -17.01
C ILE A 155 2.60 -8.28 -16.71
N MET A 156 1.44 -8.91 -16.47
CA MET A 156 1.35 -10.32 -16.11
C MET A 156 1.41 -11.29 -17.29
N THR A 157 1.02 -10.87 -18.50
CA THR A 157 0.85 -11.79 -19.64
C THR A 157 1.74 -11.49 -20.85
N LYS A 158 2.09 -10.22 -21.10
CA LYS A 158 2.79 -9.82 -22.32
C LYS A 158 4.28 -10.18 -22.27
N ASN A 159 4.80 -10.87 -23.27
CA ASN A 159 6.21 -11.30 -23.32
C ASN A 159 7.06 -10.53 -24.34
N ASP A 160 6.43 -9.94 -25.35
CA ASP A 160 7.03 -9.27 -26.50
C ASP A 160 7.21 -7.75 -26.29
N TRP A 161 7.81 -7.37 -25.17
CA TRP A 161 8.17 -5.97 -24.91
C TRP A 161 9.37 -5.55 -25.76
N ARG A 162 9.25 -4.41 -26.46
CA ARG A 162 10.34 -3.83 -27.26
C ARG A 162 11.51 -3.36 -26.39
N ASP A 163 11.21 -2.78 -25.23
CA ASP A 163 12.20 -2.35 -24.25
C ASP A 163 12.59 -3.54 -23.34
N ASP A 164 13.88 -3.90 -23.35
CA ASP A 164 14.42 -5.00 -22.54
C ASP A 164 14.32 -4.72 -21.03
N ASN A 165 14.45 -3.47 -20.59
CA ASN A 165 14.32 -3.12 -19.18
C ASN A 165 12.88 -3.37 -18.71
N ILE A 166 11.89 -2.92 -19.50
CA ILE A 166 10.48 -3.20 -19.22
C ILE A 166 10.22 -4.70 -19.17
N ARG A 167 10.77 -5.47 -20.11
CA ARG A 167 10.65 -6.93 -20.13
C ARG A 167 11.20 -7.56 -18.85
N ARG A 168 12.42 -7.22 -18.45
CA ARG A 168 13.07 -7.74 -17.24
C ARG A 168 12.28 -7.40 -15.99
N THR A 169 11.81 -6.16 -15.85
CA THR A 169 10.98 -5.75 -14.72
C THR A 169 9.65 -6.51 -14.69
N CYS A 170 8.99 -6.76 -15.84
CA CYS A 170 7.80 -7.61 -15.89
C CYS A 170 8.07 -9.01 -15.36
N VAL A 171 9.20 -9.63 -15.76
CA VAL A 171 9.59 -10.95 -15.28
C VAL A 171 9.80 -10.95 -13.76
N ASN A 172 10.50 -9.94 -13.23
CA ASN A 172 10.70 -9.80 -11.78
C ASN A 172 9.38 -9.64 -11.01
N ILE A 173 8.48 -8.77 -11.50
CA ILE A 173 7.16 -8.58 -10.90
C ILE A 173 6.38 -9.90 -10.87
N ARG A 174 6.42 -10.71 -11.94
CA ARG A 174 5.76 -12.02 -11.97
C ARG A 174 6.38 -13.00 -10.99
N GLN A 175 7.70 -13.01 -10.84
CA GLN A 175 8.38 -13.85 -9.85
C GLN A 175 7.97 -13.48 -8.42
N TYR A 176 7.92 -12.17 -8.11
CA TYR A 176 7.40 -11.69 -6.85
C TYR A 176 5.94 -12.06 -6.64
N GLN A 177 5.09 -11.81 -7.64
CA GLN A 177 3.67 -12.10 -7.61
C GLN A 177 3.41 -13.59 -7.38
N MET A 178 4.18 -14.50 -8.01
CA MET A 178 4.02 -15.94 -7.78
C MET A 178 4.35 -16.37 -6.34
N ARG A 179 5.33 -15.72 -5.70
CA ARG A 179 5.72 -15.98 -4.31
C ARG A 179 4.72 -15.37 -3.31
N LEU A 180 4.37 -14.11 -3.51
CA LEU A 180 3.38 -13.38 -2.70
C LEU A 180 1.97 -13.96 -2.88
N GLY A 181 1.62 -14.41 -4.07
CA GLY A 181 0.30 -14.99 -4.38
C GLY A 181 -0.82 -13.96 -4.55
N TYR A 182 -0.50 -12.72 -4.90
CA TYR A 182 -1.51 -11.67 -5.16
C TYR A 182 -2.17 -11.81 -6.52
N SER A 183 -3.49 -11.65 -6.59
CA SER A 183 -4.24 -11.65 -7.83
C SER A 183 -4.00 -10.38 -8.66
N GLU A 184 -4.27 -10.43 -9.96
CA GLU A 184 -4.31 -9.22 -10.81
C GLU A 184 -5.31 -8.18 -10.28
N ALA A 185 -6.40 -8.62 -9.64
CA ALA A 185 -7.37 -7.74 -9.01
C ALA A 185 -6.76 -7.00 -7.80
N TRP A 186 -6.03 -7.71 -6.94
CA TRP A 186 -5.31 -7.10 -5.81
C TRP A 186 -4.29 -6.08 -6.29
N MET A 187 -3.49 -6.43 -7.31
CA MET A 187 -2.50 -5.55 -7.93
C MET A 187 -3.17 -4.29 -8.50
N THR A 188 -4.33 -4.46 -9.13
CA THR A 188 -5.11 -3.36 -9.69
C THR A 188 -5.59 -2.42 -8.61
N GLU A 189 -6.18 -2.92 -7.52
CA GLU A 189 -6.65 -2.07 -6.41
C GLU A 189 -5.50 -1.32 -5.74
N TYR A 190 -4.39 -2.02 -5.50
CA TYR A 190 -3.20 -1.42 -4.90
C TYR A 190 -2.68 -0.23 -5.71
N VAL A 191 -2.41 -0.46 -7.01
CA VAL A 191 -1.88 0.59 -7.88
C VAL A 191 -2.90 1.70 -8.10
N HIS A 192 -4.16 1.34 -8.35
CA HIS A 192 -5.22 2.32 -8.59
C HIS A 192 -5.34 3.26 -7.39
N ARG A 193 -5.32 2.74 -6.16
CA ARG A 193 -5.39 3.58 -4.95
C ARG A 193 -4.21 4.54 -4.85
N ILE A 194 -2.99 4.07 -5.04
CA ILE A 194 -1.78 4.91 -4.98
C ILE A 194 -1.84 6.02 -6.04
N VAL A 195 -2.24 5.68 -7.25
CA VAL A 195 -2.38 6.65 -8.34
C VAL A 195 -3.42 7.72 -8.01
N LEU A 196 -4.57 7.33 -7.45
CA LEU A 196 -5.59 8.30 -7.05
C LEU A 196 -5.09 9.27 -5.99
N LEU A 197 -4.29 8.78 -5.04
CA LEU A 197 -3.69 9.61 -3.99
C LEU A 197 -2.65 10.56 -4.58
N ALA A 198 -1.75 10.08 -5.43
CA ALA A 198 -0.74 10.89 -6.11
C ALA A 198 -1.37 11.99 -6.99
N LYS A 199 -2.52 11.72 -7.62
CA LYS A 199 -3.26 12.72 -8.40
C LYS A 199 -3.95 13.79 -7.56
N LYS A 200 -4.25 13.49 -6.29
CA LYS A 200 -4.87 14.45 -5.38
C LYS A 200 -3.84 15.42 -4.82
N GLU A 201 -2.58 15.02 -4.64
CA GLU A 201 -1.49 15.87 -4.16
C GLU A 201 -1.28 17.10 -5.08
N PRO A 202 -1.13 18.32 -4.52
CA PRO A 202 -1.00 19.54 -5.33
C PRO A 202 0.36 19.52 -6.04
N LYS A 203 0.42 19.95 -7.30
CA LYS A 203 1.72 20.03 -7.99
C LYS A 203 2.48 21.24 -7.45
N PRO A 204 3.83 21.21 -7.43
CA PRO A 204 4.64 22.35 -6.98
C PRO A 204 4.26 23.67 -7.66
N LYS A 205 3.91 23.64 -8.95
CA LYS A 205 3.47 24.82 -9.71
C LYS A 205 2.16 25.45 -9.21
N ASP A 206 1.29 24.67 -8.58
CA ASP A 206 0.00 25.17 -8.05
C ASP A 206 0.16 25.91 -6.72
N MET A 207 1.35 25.85 -6.09
CA MET A 207 1.67 26.57 -4.85
C MET A 207 2.23 27.97 -5.11
N ASP A 208 2.88 28.18 -6.25
CA ASP A 208 3.46 29.48 -6.61
C ASP A 208 2.40 30.48 -7.10
N GLU A 209 1.26 30.03 -7.63
CA GLU A 209 0.14 30.88 -8.05
C GLU A 209 -0.80 31.30 -6.90
N LYS A 210 -0.55 30.83 -5.68
CA LYS A 210 -1.37 31.13 -4.48
C LYS A 210 -0.64 31.97 -3.42
N LYS A 211 0.50 32.56 -3.76
CA LYS A 211 1.13 33.64 -2.98
C LYS A 211 0.84 34.99 -3.64
#